data_AF-A0A661A5X9-F1
#
_entry.id   AF-A0A661A5X9-F1
#
_cell.length_a   1.000
_cell.length_b   1.000
_cell.length_c   1.000
_cell.angle_alpha   90.00
_cell.angle_beta   90.00
_cell.angle_gamma   90.00
#
_symmetry.space_group_name_H-M   'P 1'
#
loop_
_entity.id
_entity.type
_entity.pdbx_description
1 polymer ?
#
loop_
_entity_poly.entity_id
_entity_poly.type
_entity_poly.pdbx_seq_one_letter_code
_entity_poly.pdbx_strand_id
1 'polypeptide(L)'
;GAISNRTSYAANEVASLYAAYLGSVAYSDRLVGEMVDLLSSRAGERGLVIVVTADHGENLAEHGDEAIAEHYGPWSTTLRVPLIVHDTRVSTKGVRGQSLSSNQHIARLLLHAADGLLPLEAEDWALRVGEELALDPAFIYSEPWLVLVDDSLKVAIDRTDLAAAPIAHRWREDFEDRQDLSGLPIIEQRWQELLELHQKMGEAGILDAPASIDPEKLEHLRTLGYID
;
A
#
# COMPACT_ATOMS: atom_id res chain seq x y z
N GLY A 1 -15.82 9.67 21.79
CA GLY A 1 -15.65 10.48 23.01
C GLY A 1 -14.23 10.34 23.48
N ALA A 2 -13.57 11.42 23.91
CA ALA A 2 -12.25 11.43 24.54
C ALA A 2 -11.10 10.74 23.77
N ILE A 3 -10.79 11.17 22.54
CA ILE A 3 -9.42 11.03 22.03
C ILE A 3 -8.63 12.19 22.62
N SER A 4 -7.85 11.83 23.62
CA SER A 4 -7.25 12.69 24.63
C SER A 4 -6.13 13.57 24.09
N ASN A 5 -5.94 14.72 24.74
CA ASN A 5 -4.71 15.56 24.78
C ASN A 5 -3.44 14.77 25.23
N ARG A 6 -3.13 13.60 24.65
CA ARG A 6 -1.90 12.86 24.92
C ARG A 6 -0.83 13.40 23.98
N THR A 7 0.17 14.04 24.56
CA THR A 7 1.25 14.73 23.81
C THR A 7 2.45 13.83 23.52
N SER A 8 2.55 12.64 24.12
CA SER A 8 3.36 11.55 23.54
C SER A 8 3.06 10.15 24.10
N TYR A 9 3.34 9.09 23.34
CA TYR A 9 3.44 7.74 23.90
C TYR A 9 4.78 7.56 24.62
N ALA A 10 4.78 6.84 25.75
CA ALA A 10 6.01 6.47 26.42
C ALA A 10 6.71 5.32 25.67
N ALA A 11 8.05 5.24 25.77
CA ALA A 11 8.84 4.24 25.04
C ALA A 11 8.41 2.78 25.31
N ASN A 12 7.93 2.48 26.52
CA ASN A 12 7.39 1.17 26.87
C ASN A 12 6.02 0.89 26.23
N GLU A 13 5.20 1.92 26.02
CA GLU A 13 3.93 1.80 25.30
C GLU A 13 4.21 1.50 23.81
N VAL A 14 5.12 2.27 23.18
CA VAL A 14 5.55 2.01 21.79
C VAL A 14 6.12 0.59 21.62
N ALA A 15 6.98 0.15 22.54
CA ALA A 15 7.51 -1.22 22.50
C ALA A 15 6.42 -2.28 22.65
N SER A 16 5.38 -2.01 23.46
CA SER A 16 4.26 -2.93 23.64
C SER A 16 3.37 -2.98 22.40
N LEU A 17 3.13 -1.84 21.74
CA LEU A 17 2.42 -1.77 20.46
C LEU A 17 3.16 -2.55 19.38
N TYR A 18 4.47 -2.35 19.26
CA TYR A 18 5.31 -3.07 18.31
C TYR A 18 5.27 -4.59 18.54
N ALA A 19 5.35 -5.02 19.80
CA ALA A 19 5.24 -6.44 20.15
C ALA A 19 3.86 -7.02 19.81
N ALA A 20 2.78 -6.27 20.04
CA ALA A 20 1.43 -6.67 19.66
C ALA A 20 1.28 -6.79 18.13
N TYR A 21 1.80 -5.82 17.37
CA TYR A 21 1.82 -5.84 15.90
C TYR A 21 2.54 -7.09 15.37
N LEU A 22 3.76 -7.36 15.87
CA LEU A 22 4.51 -8.56 15.49
C LEU A 22 3.76 -9.85 15.86
N GLY A 23 3.08 -9.89 17.00
CA GLY A 23 2.23 -11.00 17.40
C GLY A 23 1.08 -11.24 16.42
N SER A 24 0.41 -10.18 15.97
CA SER A 24 -0.64 -10.24 14.96
C SER A 24 -0.10 -10.72 13.61
N VAL A 25 1.07 -10.23 13.18
CA VAL A 25 1.72 -10.70 11.94
C VAL A 25 2.04 -12.19 12.03
N ALA A 26 2.66 -12.66 13.11
CA ALA A 26 3.02 -14.07 13.29
C ALA A 26 1.77 -14.98 13.34
N TYR A 27 0.69 -14.52 13.95
CA TYR A 27 -0.57 -15.25 13.98
C TYR A 27 -1.20 -15.36 12.58
N SER A 28 -1.25 -14.24 11.84
CA SER A 28 -1.76 -14.21 10.47
C SER A 28 -0.93 -15.05 9.51
N ASP A 29 0.41 -14.98 9.60
CA ASP A 29 1.35 -15.79 8.81
C ASP A 29 1.06 -17.28 8.97
N ARG A 30 0.89 -17.76 10.21
CA ARG A 30 0.53 -19.16 10.49
C ARG A 30 -0.79 -19.55 9.81
N LEU A 31 -1.84 -18.74 9.94
CA LEU A 31 -3.15 -19.04 9.35
C LEU A 31 -3.10 -19.03 7.82
N VAL A 32 -2.38 -18.08 7.22
CA VAL A 32 -2.18 -18.01 5.77
C VAL A 32 -1.41 -19.25 5.30
N GLY A 33 -0.36 -19.66 6.00
CA GLY A 33 0.40 -20.89 5.71
C GLY A 33 -0.49 -22.14 5.70
N GLU A 34 -1.28 -22.34 6.76
CA GLU A 34 -2.22 -23.47 6.84
C GLU A 34 -3.23 -23.47 5.67
N MET A 35 -3.73 -22.29 5.29
CA MET A 35 -4.63 -22.14 4.14
C MET A 35 -3.95 -22.45 2.81
N VAL A 36 -2.74 -21.93 2.60
CA VAL A 36 -1.94 -22.14 1.39
C VAL A 36 -1.61 -23.63 1.22
N ASP A 37 -1.19 -24.31 2.28
CA ASP A 37 -0.91 -25.75 2.26
C ASP A 37 -2.14 -26.56 1.86
N LEU A 38 -3.29 -26.25 2.46
CA LEU A 38 -4.55 -26.92 2.15
C LEU A 38 -4.97 -26.70 0.68
N LEU A 39 -4.92 -25.46 0.20
CA LEU A 39 -5.32 -25.14 -1.18
C LEU A 39 -4.36 -25.75 -2.21
N SER A 40 -3.05 -25.72 -1.92
CA SER A 40 -2.01 -26.29 -2.78
C SER A 40 -2.18 -27.80 -2.90
N SER A 41 -2.44 -28.50 -1.79
CA SER A 41 -2.69 -29.94 -1.81
C SER A 41 -3.91 -30.33 -2.64
N ARG A 42 -4.97 -29.49 -2.65
CA ARG A 42 -6.21 -29.71 -3.41
C ARG A 42 -6.07 -29.36 -4.88
N ALA A 43 -5.25 -28.37 -5.21
CA ALA A 43 -4.98 -27.98 -6.59
C ALA A 43 -4.22 -29.08 -7.34
N GLY A 44 -3.26 -29.74 -6.66
CA GLY A 44 -2.46 -30.82 -7.23
C GLY A 44 -1.77 -30.38 -8.53
N GLU A 45 -1.83 -31.23 -9.55
CA GLU A 45 -1.20 -30.95 -10.85
C GLU A 45 -1.84 -29.78 -11.62
N ARG A 46 -3.06 -29.35 -11.26
CA ARG A 46 -3.72 -28.19 -11.88
C ARG A 46 -2.94 -26.91 -11.64
N GLY A 47 -2.24 -26.83 -10.52
CA GLY A 47 -1.55 -25.64 -10.06
C GLY A 47 -2.45 -24.66 -9.33
N LEU A 48 -1.81 -23.81 -8.54
CA LEU A 48 -2.42 -22.74 -7.78
C LEU A 48 -1.54 -21.49 -7.90
N VAL A 49 -2.13 -20.38 -8.36
CA VAL A 49 -1.50 -19.06 -8.35
C VAL A 49 -1.98 -18.32 -7.10
N ILE A 50 -1.03 -17.81 -6.34
CA ILE A 50 -1.22 -17.18 -5.04
C ILE A 50 -0.60 -15.79 -5.11
N VAL A 51 -1.37 -14.79 -4.68
CA VAL A 51 -0.88 -13.44 -4.46
C VAL A 51 -1.15 -13.09 -3.00
N VAL A 52 -0.11 -12.74 -2.26
CA VAL A 52 -0.21 -12.26 -0.87
C VAL A 52 0.23 -10.80 -0.85
N THR A 53 -0.63 -9.93 -0.33
CA THR A 53 -0.38 -8.49 -0.23
C THR A 53 -1.11 -7.90 0.99
N ALA A 54 -0.89 -6.62 1.26
CA ALA A 54 -1.69 -5.80 2.16
C ALA A 54 -2.30 -4.61 1.39
N ASP A 55 -3.44 -4.12 1.83
CA ASP A 55 -4.09 -2.91 1.30
C ASP A 55 -3.32 -1.64 1.64
N HIS A 56 -2.77 -1.58 2.86
CA HIS A 56 -1.85 -0.56 3.33
C HIS A 56 -0.83 -1.14 4.33
N GLY A 57 0.16 -0.34 4.69
CA GLY A 57 1.07 -0.62 5.80
C GLY A 57 0.60 0.03 7.11
N GLU A 58 1.49 0.21 8.06
CA GLU A 58 1.17 0.68 9.41
C GLU A 58 2.26 1.61 9.95
N ASN A 59 1.85 2.65 10.65
CA ASN A 59 2.73 3.56 11.39
C ASN A 59 2.84 3.09 12.85
N LEU A 60 4.04 2.75 13.28
CA LEU A 60 4.38 2.26 14.62
C LEU A 60 5.26 3.27 15.38
N ALA A 61 4.84 4.54 15.33
CA ALA A 61 5.46 5.72 15.97
C ALA A 61 6.60 6.41 15.19
N GLU A 62 6.94 5.96 13.98
CA GLU A 62 8.04 6.53 13.18
C GLU A 62 7.80 8.00 12.78
N HIS A 63 6.54 8.43 12.69
CA HIS A 63 6.15 9.77 12.24
C HIS A 63 5.44 10.59 13.32
N GLY A 64 5.67 10.24 14.59
CA GLY A 64 5.04 10.88 15.74
C GLY A 64 3.76 10.18 16.19
N ASP A 65 3.31 10.56 17.38
CA ASP A 65 2.24 9.85 18.09
C ASP A 65 0.86 9.98 17.44
N GLU A 66 0.66 11.05 16.67
CA GLU A 66 -0.57 11.30 15.91
C GLU A 66 -0.71 10.36 14.69
N ALA A 67 0.38 9.72 14.25
CA ALA A 67 0.33 8.74 13.18
C ALA A 67 0.10 7.30 13.69
N ILE A 68 0.20 7.05 15.01
CA ILE A 68 0.09 5.70 15.57
C ILE A 68 -1.34 5.20 15.44
N ALA A 69 -1.49 4.00 14.85
CA ALA A 69 -2.78 3.37 14.56
C ALA A 69 -3.66 4.16 13.58
N GLU A 70 -3.06 5.10 12.84
CA GLU A 70 -3.68 5.83 11.76
C GLU A 70 -3.07 5.39 10.42
N HIS A 71 -3.92 4.99 9.48
CA HIS A 71 -3.52 4.41 8.20
C HIS A 71 -3.44 5.44 7.07
N TYR A 72 -3.04 6.68 7.39
CA TYR A 72 -2.87 7.74 6.40
C TYR A 72 -1.44 8.23 6.28
N GLY A 73 -1.18 8.99 5.21
CA GLY A 73 0.04 9.74 5.01
C GLY A 73 0.90 9.24 3.85
N PRO A 74 1.83 10.08 3.37
CA PRO A 74 2.65 9.78 2.19
C PRO A 74 3.88 8.91 2.50
N TRP A 75 3.93 8.27 3.67
CA TRP A 75 5.11 7.55 4.19
C TRP A 75 5.15 6.10 3.72
N SER A 76 6.35 5.51 3.55
CA SER A 76 6.40 4.12 3.07
C SER A 76 6.01 3.11 4.14
N THR A 77 6.02 3.49 5.42
CA THR A 77 5.34 2.75 6.50
C THR A 77 3.87 2.47 6.14
N THR A 78 3.16 3.44 5.55
CA THR A 78 1.77 3.29 5.07
C THR A 78 1.67 2.76 3.64
N LEU A 79 2.59 3.14 2.74
CA LEU A 79 2.44 2.92 1.30
C LEU A 79 3.16 1.67 0.76
N ARG A 80 4.23 1.20 1.42
CA ARG A 80 5.04 0.07 0.94
C ARG A 80 4.61 -1.22 1.60
N VAL A 81 3.75 -1.94 0.90
CA VAL A 81 3.17 -3.21 1.34
C VAL A 81 3.97 -4.42 0.83
N PRO A 82 3.86 -5.59 1.49
CA PRO A 82 4.32 -6.84 0.89
C PRO A 82 3.55 -7.12 -0.40
N LEU A 83 4.21 -7.67 -1.42
CA LEU A 83 3.58 -8.20 -2.62
C LEU A 83 4.34 -9.45 -3.08
N ILE A 84 3.76 -10.62 -2.80
CA ILE A 84 4.36 -11.92 -3.07
C ILE A 84 3.46 -12.63 -4.08
N VAL A 85 4.07 -13.09 -5.18
CA VAL A 85 3.39 -13.90 -6.20
C VAL A 85 4.04 -15.27 -6.27
N HIS A 86 3.23 -16.31 -6.19
CA HIS A 86 3.67 -17.69 -6.27
C HIS A 86 2.77 -18.49 -7.22
N ASP A 87 3.35 -19.40 -7.97
CA ASP A 87 2.63 -20.43 -8.71
C ASP A 87 3.23 -21.78 -8.36
N THR A 88 2.41 -22.71 -7.85
CA THR A 88 2.87 -24.03 -7.41
C THR A 88 3.43 -24.89 -8.55
N ARG A 89 3.21 -24.49 -9.80
CA ARG A 89 3.76 -25.15 -10.99
C ARG A 89 5.17 -24.67 -11.33
N VAL A 90 5.58 -23.51 -10.79
CA VAL A 90 6.85 -22.86 -11.10
C VAL A 90 7.79 -22.93 -9.91
N SER A 91 8.93 -23.59 -10.08
CA SER A 91 9.96 -23.65 -9.05
C SER A 91 11.03 -22.58 -9.30
N THR A 92 10.96 -21.48 -8.55
CA THR A 92 12.02 -20.45 -8.53
C THR A 92 12.95 -20.65 -7.33
N LYS A 93 14.13 -20.03 -7.34
CA LYS A 93 14.99 -19.92 -6.14
C LYS A 93 14.58 -18.77 -5.21
N GLY A 94 13.38 -18.21 -5.42
CA GLY A 94 12.97 -16.92 -4.87
C GLY A 94 13.61 -15.77 -5.66
N VAL A 95 12.79 -14.94 -6.29
CA VAL A 95 13.23 -13.74 -7.01
C VAL A 95 12.66 -12.52 -6.32
N ARG A 96 13.53 -11.54 -6.00
CA ARG A 96 13.11 -10.25 -5.46
C ARG A 96 13.04 -9.23 -6.59
N GLY A 97 11.82 -8.89 -7.00
CA GLY A 97 11.57 -7.81 -7.95
C GLY A 97 12.24 -6.51 -7.50
N GLN A 98 12.82 -5.78 -8.44
CA GLN A 98 13.48 -4.51 -8.17
C GLN A 98 12.65 -3.31 -8.61
N SER A 99 11.64 -3.47 -9.47
CA SER A 99 10.82 -2.38 -9.99
C SER A 99 9.74 -1.93 -9.01
N LEU A 100 9.32 -0.68 -9.13
CA LEU A 100 8.09 -0.18 -8.53
C LEU A 100 6.89 -1.00 -9.05
N SER A 101 6.13 -1.57 -8.12
CA SER A 101 4.99 -2.45 -8.41
C SER A 101 3.75 -1.97 -7.67
N SER A 102 2.56 -2.18 -8.26
CA SER A 102 1.30 -1.73 -7.69
C SER A 102 0.28 -2.85 -7.53
N ASN A 103 -0.42 -2.85 -6.39
CA ASN A 103 -1.55 -3.75 -6.13
C ASN A 103 -2.70 -3.56 -7.14
N GLN A 104 -2.77 -2.41 -7.82
CA GLN A 104 -3.78 -2.14 -8.85
C GLN A 104 -3.72 -3.11 -10.05
N HIS A 105 -2.56 -3.74 -10.28
CA HIS A 105 -2.38 -4.70 -11.38
C HIS A 105 -2.60 -6.17 -10.97
N ILE A 106 -2.88 -6.46 -9.69
CA ILE A 106 -3.10 -7.84 -9.22
C ILE A 106 -4.26 -8.50 -9.97
N ALA A 107 -5.37 -7.79 -10.15
CA ALA A 107 -6.53 -8.33 -10.85
C ALA A 107 -6.19 -8.75 -12.28
N ARG A 108 -5.42 -7.93 -13.01
CA ARG A 108 -4.94 -8.24 -14.36
C ARG A 108 -3.99 -9.44 -14.36
N LEU A 109 -3.04 -9.49 -13.44
CA LEU A 109 -2.12 -10.62 -13.28
C LEU A 109 -2.89 -11.93 -13.08
N LEU A 110 -3.90 -11.95 -12.20
CA LEU A 110 -4.72 -13.12 -11.94
C LEU A 110 -5.55 -13.55 -13.16
N LEU A 111 -6.07 -12.60 -13.95
CA LEU A 111 -6.76 -12.90 -15.21
C LEU A 111 -5.81 -13.54 -16.21
N HIS A 112 -4.63 -12.96 -16.42
CA HIS A 112 -3.62 -13.54 -17.31
C HIS A 112 -3.15 -14.93 -16.86
N ALA A 113 -3.04 -15.14 -15.55
CA ALA A 113 -2.74 -16.45 -14.99
C ALA A 113 -3.84 -17.47 -15.28
N ALA A 114 -5.11 -17.08 -15.13
CA ALA A 114 -6.28 -17.93 -15.42
C ALA A 114 -6.38 -18.29 -16.91
N ASP A 115 -6.00 -17.36 -17.78
CA ASP A 115 -5.98 -17.56 -19.24
C ASP A 115 -4.73 -18.33 -19.72
N GLY A 116 -3.81 -18.70 -18.82
CA GLY A 116 -2.58 -19.42 -19.16
C GLY A 116 -1.57 -18.58 -19.95
N LEU A 117 -1.62 -17.25 -19.80
CA LEU A 117 -0.74 -16.30 -20.48
C LEU A 117 0.59 -16.06 -19.76
N LEU A 118 0.75 -16.61 -18.56
CA LEU A 118 2.00 -16.55 -17.81
C LEU A 118 2.87 -17.79 -18.12
N PRO A 119 4.19 -17.63 -18.33
CA PRO A 119 5.09 -18.72 -18.64
C PRO A 119 5.34 -19.62 -17.42
N LEU A 120 5.62 -20.91 -17.62
CA LEU A 120 5.91 -21.83 -16.51
C LEU A 120 7.41 -22.05 -16.25
N GLU A 121 8.27 -21.49 -17.12
CA GLU A 121 9.72 -21.49 -16.92
C GLU A 121 10.12 -20.43 -15.89
N ALA A 122 11.00 -20.79 -14.95
CA ALA A 122 11.25 -19.99 -13.75
C ALA A 122 11.79 -18.57 -14.02
N GLU A 123 12.69 -18.42 -15.00
CA GLU A 123 13.28 -17.12 -15.35
C GLU A 123 12.25 -16.23 -16.06
N ASP A 124 11.56 -16.78 -17.06
CA ASP A 124 10.52 -16.07 -17.82
C ASP A 124 9.32 -15.71 -16.93
N TRP A 125 8.96 -16.57 -15.97
CA TRP A 125 7.91 -16.30 -14.98
C TRP A 125 8.24 -15.08 -14.15
N ALA A 126 9.44 -15.04 -13.55
CA ALA A 126 9.82 -13.94 -12.69
C ALA A 126 9.87 -12.61 -13.46
N LEU A 127 10.38 -12.64 -14.69
CA LEU A 127 10.38 -11.48 -15.58
C LEU A 127 8.95 -11.03 -15.90
N ARG A 128 8.10 -11.96 -16.35
CA ARG A 128 6.72 -11.63 -16.76
C ARG A 128 5.88 -11.11 -15.60
N VAL A 129 5.95 -11.73 -14.42
CA VAL A 129 5.26 -11.25 -13.23
C VAL A 129 5.71 -9.84 -12.87
N GLY A 130 7.02 -9.56 -12.96
CA GLY A 130 7.57 -8.22 -12.75
C GLY A 130 7.02 -7.20 -13.74
N GLU A 131 6.91 -7.55 -15.02
CA GLU A 131 6.33 -6.69 -16.07
C GLU A 131 4.83 -6.42 -15.86
N GLU A 132 4.05 -7.43 -15.46
CA GLU A 132 2.61 -7.28 -15.22
C GLU A 132 2.32 -6.39 -14.03
N LEU A 133 3.14 -6.47 -12.98
CA LEU A 133 2.96 -5.70 -11.75
C LEU A 133 3.61 -4.31 -11.80
N ALA A 134 4.53 -4.08 -12.73
CA ALA A 134 5.21 -2.80 -12.88
C ALA A 134 4.20 -1.67 -13.19
N LEU A 135 4.33 -0.56 -12.48
CA LEU A 135 3.56 0.65 -12.72
C LEU A 135 4.46 1.86 -12.43
N ASP A 136 4.73 2.66 -13.46
CA ASP A 136 5.50 3.90 -13.35
C ASP A 136 4.97 4.96 -14.34
N PRO A 137 4.51 6.14 -13.88
CA PRO A 137 4.32 6.49 -12.46
C PRO A 137 3.09 5.80 -11.87
N ALA A 138 3.16 5.38 -10.61
CA ALA A 138 2.02 4.88 -9.85
C ALA A 138 1.38 6.01 -9.03
N PHE A 139 0.05 6.00 -8.99
CA PHE A 139 -0.74 6.92 -8.17
C PHE A 139 -1.32 6.19 -6.96
N ILE A 140 -1.22 6.81 -5.80
CA ILE A 140 -1.73 6.31 -4.53
C ILE A 140 -2.58 7.38 -3.87
N TYR A 141 -3.77 6.99 -3.42
CA TYR A 141 -4.64 7.81 -2.59
C TYR A 141 -4.55 7.34 -1.15
N SER A 142 -4.22 8.25 -0.24
CA SER A 142 -4.16 8.00 1.20
C SER A 142 -4.65 9.25 1.91
N GLU A 143 -5.95 9.35 2.16
CA GLU A 143 -6.61 10.55 2.68
C GLU A 143 -5.86 11.19 3.86
N PRO A 144 -5.49 12.48 3.84
CA PRO A 144 -5.86 13.50 2.84
C PRO A 144 -4.94 13.61 1.61
N TRP A 145 -3.97 12.72 1.45
CA TRP A 145 -2.90 12.83 0.47
C TRP A 145 -3.25 12.21 -0.89
N LEU A 146 -2.86 12.91 -1.96
CA LEU A 146 -2.62 12.34 -3.28
C LEU A 146 -1.12 12.18 -3.46
N VAL A 147 -0.68 10.98 -3.80
CA VAL A 147 0.74 10.64 -3.91
C VAL A 147 1.02 10.08 -5.30
N LEU A 148 1.94 10.73 -6.01
CA LEU A 148 2.48 10.25 -7.27
C LEU A 148 3.90 9.74 -7.01
N VAL A 149 4.16 8.50 -7.40
CA VAL A 149 5.45 7.88 -7.24
C VAL A 149 5.93 7.32 -8.57
N ASP A 150 7.14 7.68 -8.97
CA ASP A 150 7.92 6.95 -9.97
C ASP A 150 9.06 6.20 -9.27
N ASP A 151 9.73 5.25 -9.93
CA ASP A 151 10.83 4.48 -9.30
C ASP A 151 12.06 5.33 -8.92
N SER A 152 11.95 6.67 -9.01
CA SER A 152 12.94 7.65 -8.56
C SER A 152 12.42 8.56 -7.43
N LEU A 153 11.19 9.06 -7.54
CA LEU A 153 10.64 10.14 -6.73
C LEU A 153 9.24 9.78 -6.22
N LYS A 154 8.93 10.25 -5.02
CA LYS A 154 7.60 10.27 -4.42
C LYS A 154 7.24 11.72 -4.15
N VAL A 155 6.15 12.19 -4.76
CA VAL A 155 5.62 13.55 -4.60
C VAL A 155 4.20 13.45 -4.07
N ALA A 156 3.88 14.20 -3.02
CA ALA A 156 2.59 14.16 -2.36
C ALA A 156 2.02 15.57 -2.14
N ILE A 157 0.71 15.72 -2.31
CA ILE A 157 -0.04 16.93 -1.97
C ILE A 157 -1.14 16.60 -0.97
N ASP A 158 -1.41 17.52 -0.05
CA ASP A 158 -2.60 17.47 0.78
C ASP A 158 -3.78 17.96 -0.08
N ARG A 159 -4.80 17.12 -0.27
CA ARG A 159 -5.98 17.44 -1.08
C ARG A 159 -6.82 18.57 -0.49
N THR A 160 -6.67 18.83 0.80
CA THR A 160 -7.43 19.85 1.54
C THR A 160 -6.73 21.20 1.58
N ASP A 161 -5.40 21.24 1.38
CA ASP A 161 -4.61 22.46 1.28
C ASP A 161 -3.71 22.44 0.02
N LEU A 162 -4.34 22.69 -1.13
CA LEU A 162 -3.65 22.73 -2.43
C LEU A 162 -2.68 23.90 -2.59
N ALA A 163 -2.68 24.86 -1.65
CA ALA A 163 -1.76 25.99 -1.66
C ALA A 163 -0.42 25.66 -0.99
N ALA A 164 -0.37 24.59 -0.20
CA ALA A 164 0.86 24.10 0.40
C ALA A 164 1.80 23.52 -0.67
N ALA A 165 3.11 23.69 -0.47
CA ALA A 165 4.11 23.06 -1.31
C ALA A 165 4.06 21.53 -1.17
N PRO A 166 4.35 20.77 -2.23
CA PRO A 166 4.31 19.33 -2.21
C PRO A 166 5.44 18.78 -1.34
N ILE A 167 5.17 17.64 -0.72
CA ILE A 167 6.17 16.84 -0.02
C ILE A 167 6.86 15.95 -1.05
N ALA A 168 8.19 16.01 -1.16
CA ALA A 168 8.94 15.33 -2.22
C ALA A 168 10.18 14.60 -1.67
N HIS A 169 10.29 13.31 -1.99
CA HIS A 169 11.37 12.42 -1.51
C HIS A 169 11.87 11.51 -2.63
N ARG A 170 13.09 11.01 -2.50
CA ARG A 170 13.52 9.84 -3.28
C ARG A 170 12.72 8.63 -2.82
N TRP A 171 12.06 7.94 -3.75
CA TRP A 171 11.13 6.86 -3.44
C TRP A 171 11.74 5.79 -2.52
N ARG A 172 12.97 5.37 -2.79
CA ARG A 172 13.64 4.28 -2.06
C ARG A 172 14.30 4.69 -0.76
N GLU A 173 14.39 5.98 -0.49
CA GLU A 173 15.07 6.52 0.71
C GLU A 173 14.09 6.88 1.81
N ASP A 174 12.78 6.74 1.57
CA ASP A 174 11.69 6.88 2.55
C ASP A 174 11.95 7.89 3.67
N PHE A 175 12.25 9.14 3.29
CA PHE A 175 12.49 10.25 4.22
C PHE A 175 13.71 10.13 5.16
N GLU A 176 14.57 9.10 5.04
CA GLU A 176 15.96 9.22 5.50
C GLU A 176 16.74 10.27 4.67
N ASP A 177 16.25 10.53 3.45
CA ASP A 177 16.70 11.66 2.64
C ASP A 177 16.24 12.97 3.28
N ARG A 178 17.18 13.67 3.91
CA ARG A 178 16.97 15.00 4.49
C ARG A 178 17.16 16.12 3.45
N GLN A 179 17.42 15.79 2.20
CA GLN A 179 17.60 16.77 1.14
C GLN A 179 16.25 17.34 0.71
N ASP A 180 16.14 18.67 0.71
CA ASP A 180 15.00 19.36 0.11
C ASP A 180 15.06 19.23 -1.41
N LEU A 181 14.07 18.54 -1.99
CA LEU A 181 13.94 18.31 -3.43
C LEU A 181 12.98 19.32 -4.11
N SER A 182 12.28 20.15 -3.34
CA SER A 182 11.18 21.00 -3.83
C SER A 182 11.57 21.96 -4.96
N GLY A 183 12.85 22.36 -5.02
CA GLY A 183 13.38 23.26 -6.06
C GLY A 183 13.68 22.60 -7.41
N LEU A 184 13.54 21.28 -7.56
CA LEU A 184 13.84 20.59 -8.82
C LEU A 184 12.68 20.75 -9.83
N PRO A 185 12.95 21.06 -11.12
CA PRO A 185 11.89 21.22 -12.13
C PRO A 185 10.95 20.02 -12.28
N ILE A 186 11.45 18.81 -12.05
CA ILE A 186 10.64 17.59 -12.09
C ILE A 186 9.58 17.56 -10.97
N ILE A 187 9.85 18.14 -9.81
CA ILE A 187 8.89 18.20 -8.70
C ILE A 187 7.73 19.13 -9.04
N GLU A 188 8.03 20.29 -9.63
CA GLU A 188 6.98 21.20 -10.14
C GLU A 188 6.10 20.50 -11.18
N GLN A 189 6.70 19.75 -12.09
CA GLN A 189 5.93 18.97 -13.06
C GLN A 189 5.01 17.94 -12.36
N ARG A 190 5.53 17.13 -11.43
CA ARG A 190 4.74 16.13 -10.69
C ARG A 190 3.65 16.76 -9.83
N TRP A 191 3.90 17.95 -9.29
CA TRP A 191 2.89 18.71 -8.55
C TRP A 191 1.72 19.09 -9.46
N GLN A 192 1.99 19.67 -10.63
CA GLN A 192 0.92 20.02 -11.57
C GLN A 192 0.11 18.78 -12.00
N GLU A 193 0.77 17.63 -12.22
CA GLU A 193 0.09 16.35 -12.51
C GLU A 193 -0.87 15.95 -11.37
N LEU A 194 -0.47 16.11 -10.11
CA LEU A 194 -1.33 15.84 -8.95
C LEU A 194 -2.50 16.82 -8.82
N LEU A 195 -2.30 18.11 -9.12
CA LEU A 195 -3.38 19.11 -9.13
C LEU A 195 -4.42 18.80 -10.21
N GLU A 196 -3.99 18.44 -11.41
CA GLU A 196 -4.88 18.01 -12.49
C GLU A 196 -5.66 16.75 -12.11
N LEU A 197 -5.00 15.77 -11.47
CA LEU A 197 -5.65 14.56 -11.01
C LEU A 197 -6.68 14.86 -9.91
N HIS A 198 -6.33 15.69 -8.93
CA HIS A 198 -7.24 16.15 -7.89
C HIS A 198 -8.49 16.78 -8.50
N GLN A 199 -8.34 17.68 -9.48
CA GLN A 199 -9.45 18.29 -10.19
C GLN A 199 -10.34 17.24 -10.88
N LYS A 200 -9.74 16.32 -11.66
CA LYS A 200 -10.47 15.24 -12.35
C LYS A 200 -11.22 14.34 -11.38
N MET A 201 -10.62 13.99 -10.25
CA MET A 201 -11.25 13.18 -9.22
C MET A 201 -12.43 13.91 -8.56
N GLY A 202 -12.30 15.22 -8.32
CA GLY A 202 -13.39 16.07 -7.85
C GLY A 202 -14.54 16.15 -8.86
N GLU A 203 -14.25 16.38 -10.14
CA GLU A 203 -15.26 16.40 -11.22
C GLU A 203 -15.99 15.05 -11.38
N ALA A 204 -15.30 13.94 -11.09
CA ALA A 204 -15.86 12.60 -11.08
C ALA A 204 -16.63 12.25 -9.79
N GLY A 205 -16.68 13.16 -8.80
CA GLY A 205 -17.32 12.93 -7.50
C GLY A 205 -16.61 11.90 -6.62
N ILE A 206 -15.35 11.59 -6.91
CA ILE A 206 -14.56 10.58 -6.16
C ILE A 206 -14.15 11.11 -4.79
N LEU A 207 -13.96 12.43 -4.66
CA LEU A 207 -13.53 13.09 -3.43
C LEU A 207 -14.70 13.49 -2.51
N ASP A 208 -15.94 13.25 -2.96
CA ASP A 208 -17.13 13.66 -2.23
C ASP A 208 -17.33 12.76 -1.01
N ALA A 209 -17.42 13.37 0.18
CA ALA A 209 -17.84 12.65 1.36
C ALA A 209 -19.31 12.23 1.18
N PRO A 210 -19.71 10.99 1.52
CA PRO A 210 -21.11 10.60 1.48
C PRO A 210 -21.94 11.55 2.36
N ALA A 211 -22.94 12.21 1.77
CA ALA A 211 -23.78 13.18 2.48
C ALA A 211 -24.51 12.58 3.72
N SER A 212 -24.66 11.26 3.75
CA SER A 212 -25.11 10.50 4.90
C SER A 212 -24.53 9.09 4.83
N ILE A 213 -24.00 8.58 5.93
CA ILE A 213 -23.65 7.17 6.05
C ILE A 213 -24.92 6.40 6.42
N ASP A 214 -25.22 5.35 5.65
CA ASP A 214 -26.31 4.42 5.93
C ASP A 214 -26.17 3.87 7.38
N PRO A 215 -27.23 3.91 8.21
CA PRO A 215 -27.23 3.32 9.55
C PRO A 215 -26.69 1.88 9.62
N GLU A 216 -26.92 1.07 8.59
CA GLU A 216 -26.42 -0.30 8.53
C GLU A 216 -24.89 -0.35 8.32
N LYS A 217 -24.36 0.55 7.47
CA LYS A 217 -22.90 0.74 7.31
C LYS A 217 -22.25 1.28 8.57
N LEU A 218 -22.91 2.20 9.28
CA LEU A 218 -22.44 2.71 10.57
C LEU A 218 -22.30 1.58 11.59
N GLU A 219 -23.31 0.72 11.68
CA GLU A 219 -23.26 -0.44 12.57
C GLU A 219 -22.16 -1.43 12.15
N HIS A 220 -22.00 -1.68 10.86
CA HIS A 220 -20.92 -2.52 10.35
C HIS A 220 -19.54 -1.96 10.71
N LEU A 221 -19.32 -0.65 10.53
CA LEU A 221 -18.08 0.01 10.90
C LEU A 221 -17.82 -0.03 12.42
N ARG A 222 -18.87 0.05 13.26
CA ARG A 222 -18.74 -0.21 14.71
C ARG A 222 -18.32 -1.64 15.01
N THR A 223 -18.90 -2.63 14.33
CA THR A 223 -18.51 -4.04 14.55
C THR A 223 -17.07 -4.34 14.15
N LEU A 224 -16.52 -3.58 13.20
CA LEU A 224 -15.13 -3.65 12.77
C LEU A 224 -14.19 -2.78 13.64
N GLY A 225 -14.73 -2.00 14.58
CA GLY A 225 -13.94 -1.15 15.48
C GLY A 225 -13.46 0.17 14.87
N TYR A 226 -13.99 0.57 13.72
CA TYR A 226 -13.62 1.85 13.08
C TYR A 226 -14.32 3.07 13.72
N ILE A 227 -15.37 2.85 14.51
CA ILE A 227 -16.17 3.91 15.12
C ILE A 227 -16.67 3.42 16.49
N ASP A 228 -16.59 4.26 17.52
CA ASP A 228 -17.16 4.04 18.85
C ASP A 228 -18.67 4.38 18.91
#